data_AF-A0A1U7GVP8-F1
#
_entry.id   AF-A0A1U7GVP8-F1
#
_cell.length_a   1.000
_cell.length_b   1.000
_cell.length_c   1.000
_cell.angle_alpha   90.00
_cell.angle_beta   90.00
_cell.angle_gamma   90.00
#
_symmetry.space_group_name_H-M   'P 1'
#
loop_
_entity.id
_entity.type
_entity.pdbx_description
1 polymer ?
#
loop_
_entity_poly.entity_id
_entity_poly.type
_entity_poly.pdbx_seq_one_letter_code
_entity_poly.pdbx_strand_id
1 'polypeptide(L)'
;MTKTIFNLTLPVVVSCIEDVLETYPHHPYQQAFSIPDLRQELIAHVLSQVSNCYVVAEEGQQPCLNLGSLTCSLKDKYCIEDLIRQGIENIMYKREKQLSLQIPEEVDPGLAPSHWFG
;
A
#
# COMPACT_ATOMS: atom_id res chain seq x y z
N MET A 1 24.60 23.22 11.19
CA MET A 1 23.14 23.28 11.06
C MET A 1 22.71 22.12 10.18
N THR A 2 22.07 21.14 10.78
CA THR A 2 21.51 19.94 10.15
C THR A 2 20.14 20.29 9.57
N LYS A 3 19.95 19.97 8.31
CA LYS A 3 18.71 20.22 7.55
C LYS A 3 18.07 18.87 7.26
N THR A 4 16.79 18.76 7.55
CA THR A 4 16.00 17.53 7.33
C THR A 4 14.96 17.79 6.26
N ILE A 5 14.81 16.83 5.34
CA ILE A 5 13.80 16.88 4.27
C ILE A 5 12.55 16.14 4.76
N PHE A 6 11.40 16.80 4.68
CA PHE A 6 10.10 16.23 5.03
C PHE A 6 9.23 16.11 3.79
N ASN A 7 8.63 14.93 3.56
CA ASN A 7 7.57 14.76 2.57
C ASN A 7 6.23 15.15 3.21
N LEU A 8 5.67 16.27 2.77
CA LEU A 8 4.39 16.78 3.23
C LEU A 8 3.19 16.00 2.68
N THR A 9 3.36 15.30 1.56
CA THR A 9 2.33 14.47 0.93
C THR A 9 2.15 13.15 1.68
N LEU A 10 3.20 12.63 2.32
CA LEU A 10 3.17 11.38 3.08
C LEU A 10 2.03 11.31 4.12
N PRO A 11 1.89 12.26 5.08
CA PRO A 11 0.82 12.18 6.07
C PRO A 11 -0.59 12.25 5.46
N VAL A 12 -0.76 13.00 4.36
CA VAL A 12 -2.04 13.06 3.63
C VAL A 12 -2.39 11.69 3.04
N VAL A 13 -1.41 11.06 2.36
CA VAL A 13 -1.59 9.73 1.76
C VAL A 13 -1.86 8.67 2.82
N VAL A 14 -1.13 8.70 3.95
CA VAL A 14 -1.35 7.77 5.06
C VAL A 14 -2.77 7.88 5.61
N SER A 15 -3.25 9.11 5.85
CA SER A 15 -4.63 9.34 6.32
C SER A 15 -5.67 8.88 5.28
N CYS A 16 -5.46 9.16 3.99
CA CYS A 16 -6.38 8.69 2.94
C CYS A 16 -6.40 7.16 2.83
N ILE A 17 -5.26 6.49 3.05
CA ILE A 17 -5.22 5.02 3.08
C ILE A 17 -6.05 4.48 4.25
N GLU A 18 -5.97 5.11 5.42
CA GLU A 18 -6.79 4.74 6.58
C GLU A 18 -8.28 4.92 6.28
N ASP A 19 -8.68 6.10 5.79
CA ASP A 19 -10.05 6.41 5.37
C ASP A 19 -10.58 5.36 4.37
N VAL A 20 -9.78 5.01 3.36
CA VAL A 20 -10.18 4.02 2.35
C VAL A 20 -10.29 2.62 2.96
N LEU A 21 -9.32 2.17 3.74
CA LEU A 21 -9.33 0.83 4.34
C LEU A 21 -10.48 0.62 5.32
N GLU A 22 -10.92 1.66 6.03
CA GLU A 22 -12.12 1.62 6.87
C GLU A 22 -13.39 1.27 6.06
N THR A 23 -13.42 1.58 4.75
CA THR A 23 -14.54 1.21 3.87
C THR A 23 -14.50 -0.25 3.38
N TYR A 24 -13.38 -0.96 3.56
CA TYR A 24 -13.24 -2.36 3.15
C TYR A 24 -13.62 -3.34 4.27
N PRO A 25 -14.02 -4.58 3.94
CA PRO A 25 -14.19 -5.64 4.93
C PRO A 25 -12.91 -5.92 5.73
N HIS A 26 -13.08 -6.32 7.00
CA HIS A 26 -11.96 -6.63 7.89
C HIS A 26 -11.02 -7.71 7.32
N HIS A 27 -11.59 -8.79 6.79
CA HIS A 27 -10.87 -9.82 6.06
C HIS A 27 -11.34 -9.85 4.59
N PRO A 28 -10.42 -9.98 3.61
CA PRO A 28 -8.97 -10.12 3.76
C PRO A 28 -8.19 -8.79 3.83
N TYR A 29 -8.85 -7.66 3.53
CA TYR A 29 -8.16 -6.40 3.19
C TYR A 29 -7.54 -5.70 4.40
N GLN A 30 -8.33 -5.29 5.40
CA GLN A 30 -7.79 -4.57 6.55
C GLN A 30 -6.72 -5.40 7.28
N GLN A 31 -6.96 -6.72 7.40
CA GLN A 31 -5.98 -7.64 7.98
C GLN A 31 -4.70 -7.72 7.14
N ALA A 32 -4.76 -7.77 5.81
CA ALA A 32 -3.56 -7.78 4.98
C ALA A 32 -2.73 -6.49 5.14
N PHE A 33 -3.37 -5.32 5.10
CA PHE A 33 -2.68 -4.03 5.24
C PHE A 33 -2.34 -3.63 6.68
N SER A 34 -2.64 -4.49 7.66
CA SER A 34 -2.04 -4.42 9.00
C SER A 34 -0.56 -4.86 8.99
N ILE A 35 -0.14 -5.61 7.97
CA ILE A 35 1.26 -6.00 7.76
C ILE A 35 2.06 -4.77 7.31
N PRO A 36 3.10 -4.35 8.06
CA PRO A 36 3.85 -3.12 7.76
C PRO A 36 4.41 -3.07 6.34
N ASP A 37 4.93 -4.20 5.85
CA ASP A 37 5.53 -4.27 4.51
C ASP A 37 4.51 -4.00 3.40
N LEU A 38 3.31 -4.58 3.49
CA LEU A 38 2.24 -4.32 2.52
C LEU A 38 1.75 -2.89 2.59
N ARG A 39 1.68 -2.34 3.80
CA ARG A 39 1.29 -0.95 4.01
C ARG A 39 2.32 0.01 3.40
N GLN A 40 3.61 -0.27 3.58
CA GLN A 40 4.69 0.49 2.97
C GLN A 40 4.69 0.36 1.44
N GLU A 41 4.42 -0.83 0.90
CA GLU A 41 4.27 -1.04 -0.54
C GLU A 41 3.11 -0.19 -1.11
N LEU A 42 1.96 -0.16 -0.42
CA LEU A 42 0.82 0.66 -0.83
C LEU A 42 1.14 2.16 -0.77
N ILE A 43 1.77 2.62 0.32
CA ILE A 43 2.20 4.02 0.45
C ILE A 43 3.17 4.39 -0.69
N ALA A 44 4.17 3.55 -0.98
CA ALA A 44 5.12 3.78 -2.04
C ALA A 44 4.45 3.80 -3.42
N HIS A 45 3.50 2.89 -3.67
CA HIS A 45 2.71 2.84 -4.89
C HIS A 45 1.97 4.14 -5.15
N VAL A 46 1.28 4.69 -4.14
CA VAL A 46 0.54 5.94 -4.25
C VAL A 46 1.49 7.13 -4.40
N LEU A 47 2.52 7.23 -3.55
CA LEU A 47 3.50 8.33 -3.62
C LEU A 47 4.25 8.37 -4.95
N SER A 48 4.44 7.23 -5.63
CA SER A 48 5.07 7.20 -6.95
C SER A 48 4.23 7.83 -8.07
N GLN A 49 2.93 7.99 -7.85
CA GLN A 49 1.96 8.43 -8.86
C GLN A 49 1.39 9.83 -8.60
N VAL A 50 1.61 10.38 -7.41
CA VAL A 50 1.17 11.72 -7.03
C VAL A 50 2.31 12.72 -7.05
N SER A 51 1.97 14.00 -7.15
CA SER A 51 2.95 15.07 -7.00
C SER A 51 3.35 15.19 -5.52
N ASN A 52 4.62 14.91 -5.23
CA ASN A 52 5.15 14.96 -3.87
C ASN A 52 5.63 16.37 -3.52
N CYS A 53 5.22 16.87 -2.37
CA CYS A 53 5.65 18.15 -1.82
C CYS A 53 6.71 17.91 -0.74
N TYR A 54 7.93 18.41 -0.97
CA TYR A 54 9.03 18.30 -0.01
C TYR A 54 9.40 19.67 0.55
N VAL A 55 9.68 19.72 1.84
CA VAL A 55 10.21 20.93 2.50
C VAL A 55 11.47 20.60 3.29
N VAL A 56 12.35 21.58 3.37
CA VAL A 56 13.57 21.51 4.18
C VAL A 56 13.31 22.29 5.47
N ALA A 57 13.42 21.62 6.61
CA ALA A 57 13.34 22.27 7.92
C ALA A 57 14.66 22.06 8.69
N GLU A 58 14.94 22.96 9.64
CA GLU A 58 16.07 22.79 10.55
C GLU A 58 15.78 21.69 11.59
N GLU A 59 16.83 21.01 12.03
CA GLU A 59 16.72 19.98 13.06
C GLU A 59 16.07 20.55 14.34
N GLY A 60 14.97 19.94 14.78
CA GLY A 60 14.17 20.41 15.92
C GLY A 60 12.94 21.26 15.54
N GLN A 61 12.81 21.68 14.29
CA GLN A 61 11.59 22.33 13.79
C GLN A 61 10.70 21.29 13.11
N GLN A 62 9.56 20.99 13.71
CA GLN A 62 8.51 20.29 12.98
C GLN A 62 7.89 21.28 11.98
N PRO A 63 7.85 20.97 10.66
CA PRO A 63 7.11 21.81 9.73
C PRO A 63 5.65 21.87 10.22
N CYS A 64 5.12 23.07 10.42
CA CYS A 64 3.70 23.26 10.71
C CYS A 64 2.89 22.74 9.52
N LEU A 65 2.43 21.50 9.63
CA LEU A 65 1.54 20.87 8.68
C LEU A 65 0.16 21.52 8.81
N ASN A 66 -0.02 22.69 8.21
CA ASN A 66 -1.36 23.11 7.86
C ASN A 66 -1.82 22.18 6.74
N LEU A 67 -2.45 21.06 7.12
CA LEU A 67 -3.09 20.11 6.20
C LEU A 67 -4.07 20.85 5.27
N GLY A 68 -4.69 21.92 5.79
CA GLY A 68 -5.54 22.86 5.03
C GLY A 68 -4.80 23.89 4.16
N SER A 69 -3.46 23.91 4.12
CA SER A 69 -2.65 24.71 3.18
C SER A 69 -1.99 23.85 2.11
N LEU A 70 -1.86 22.55 2.34
CA LEU A 70 -1.49 21.55 1.32
C LEU A 70 -2.66 21.20 0.41
N THR A 71 -3.74 22.00 0.44
CA THR A 71 -5.07 21.77 -0.15
C THR A 71 -4.96 20.98 -1.43
N CYS A 72 -4.93 19.66 -1.28
CA CYS A 72 -5.34 18.74 -2.32
C CYS A 72 -6.77 19.18 -2.58
N SER A 73 -7.01 19.71 -3.77
CA SER A 73 -8.39 20.01 -4.15
C SER A 73 -9.23 18.76 -3.93
N LEU A 74 -10.53 18.88 -3.71
CA LEU A 74 -11.40 17.69 -3.55
C LEU A 74 -11.17 16.68 -4.70
N LYS A 75 -10.88 17.18 -5.90
CA LYS A 75 -10.49 16.40 -7.07
C LYS A 75 -9.20 15.59 -6.85
N ASP A 76 -8.19 16.19 -6.24
CA ASP A 76 -6.94 15.50 -5.89
C ASP A 76 -7.16 14.42 -4.83
N LYS A 77 -8.08 14.64 -3.86
CA LYS A 77 -8.44 13.59 -2.88
C LYS A 77 -9.08 12.39 -3.57
N TYR A 78 -10.05 12.60 -4.47
CA TYR A 78 -10.65 11.50 -5.23
C TYR A 78 -9.63 10.75 -6.08
N CYS A 79 -8.69 11.45 -6.72
CA CYS A 79 -7.61 10.81 -7.48
C CYS A 79 -6.70 9.96 -6.57
N ILE A 80 -6.37 10.45 -5.37
CA ILE A 80 -5.58 9.70 -4.39
C ILE A 80 -6.34 8.45 -3.92
N GLU A 81 -7.63 8.56 -3.60
CA GLU A 81 -8.46 7.42 -3.21
C GLU A 81 -8.53 6.35 -4.31
N ASP A 82 -8.69 6.77 -5.56
CA ASP A 82 -8.71 5.86 -6.70
C ASP A 82 -7.37 5.12 -6.87
N LEU A 83 -6.24 5.84 -6.76
CA LEU A 83 -4.91 5.24 -6.75
C LEU A 83 -4.71 4.26 -5.59
N ILE A 84 -5.27 4.55 -4.41
CA ILE A 84 -5.23 3.64 -3.26
C ILE A 84 -5.99 2.35 -3.58
N ARG A 85 -7.20 2.45 -4.14
CA ARG A 85 -8.03 1.27 -4.51
C ARG A 85 -7.32 0.41 -5.56
N GLN A 86 -6.79 1.04 -6.61
CA GLN A 86 -5.98 0.35 -7.62
C GLN A 86 -4.73 -0.32 -7.02
N GLY A 87 -4.06 0.36 -6.10
CA GLY A 87 -2.91 -0.17 -5.38
C GLY A 87 -3.26 -1.41 -4.55
N ILE A 88 -4.39 -1.36 -3.82
CA ILE A 88 -4.92 -2.48 -3.05
C ILE A 88 -5.15 -3.69 -3.96
N GLU A 89 -5.88 -3.51 -5.06
CA GLU A 89 -6.17 -4.59 -6.01
C GLU A 89 -4.89 -5.21 -6.59
N ASN A 90 -3.93 -4.38 -7.01
CA ASN A 90 -2.67 -4.83 -7.58
C ASN A 90 -1.82 -5.62 -6.58
N ILE A 91 -1.70 -5.15 -5.34
CA ILE A 91 -0.94 -5.82 -4.29
C ILE A 91 -1.58 -7.16 -3.93
N MET A 92 -2.92 -7.19 -3.79
CA MET A 92 -3.65 -8.41 -3.48
C MET A 92 -3.53 -9.45 -4.60
N TYR A 93 -3.68 -9.03 -5.86
CA TYR A 93 -3.53 -9.90 -7.01
C TYR A 93 -2.12 -10.48 -7.14
N LYS A 94 -1.08 -9.66 -6.95
CA LYS A 94 0.32 -10.15 -6.96
C LYS A 94 0.54 -11.22 -5.90
N ARG A 95 0.00 -11.02 -4.70
CA ARG A 95 0.10 -11.98 -3.60
C ARG A 95 -0.60 -13.30 -3.92
N GLU A 96 -1.84 -13.26 -4.40
CA GLU A 96 -2.57 -14.45 -4.81
C GLU A 96 -1.82 -15.22 -5.90
N LYS A 97 -1.27 -14.50 -6.88
CA LYS A 97 -0.41 -15.07 -7.92
C LYS A 97 0.85 -15.72 -7.35
N GLN A 98 1.49 -15.11 -6.35
CA GLN A 98 2.66 -15.69 -5.68
C GLN A 98 2.29 -16.96 -4.89
N LEU A 99 1.15 -16.96 -4.21
CA LEU A 99 0.67 -18.12 -3.45
C LEU A 99 0.31 -19.28 -4.38
N SER A 100 -0.38 -19.02 -5.48
CA SER A 100 -0.73 -20.05 -6.48
C SER A 100 0.49 -20.66 -7.17
N LEU A 101 1.57 -19.91 -7.37
CA LEU A 101 2.84 -20.45 -7.90
C LEU A 101 3.63 -21.30 -6.89
N GLN A 102 3.39 -21.11 -5.59
CA GLN A 102 4.08 -21.86 -4.52
C GLN A 102 3.40 -23.17 -4.15
N ILE A 103 2.13 -23.35 -4.53
CA ILE A 103 1.40 -24.60 -4.41
C ILE A 103 1.61 -25.34 -5.73
N PRO A 104 2.38 -26.45 -5.79
CA PRO A 104 2.43 -27.28 -6.98
C PRO A 104 0.99 -27.64 -7.34
N GLU A 105 0.63 -27.44 -8.62
CA GLU A 105 -0.63 -27.95 -9.17
C GLU A 105 -0.79 -29.39 -8.69
N GLU A 106 -1.90 -29.71 -8.00
CA GLU A 106 -2.13 -31.06 -7.52
C GLU A 106 -2.04 -31.99 -8.74
N VAL A 107 -0.90 -32.68 -8.86
CA VAL A 107 -0.77 -33.77 -9.82
C VAL A 107 -1.84 -34.74 -9.38
N ASP A 108 -2.86 -34.91 -10.21
CA ASP A 108 -3.93 -35.88 -10.02
C ASP A 108 -3.32 -37.15 -9.39
N PRO A 109 -3.77 -37.57 -8.20
CA PRO A 109 -3.26 -38.78 -7.56
C PRO A 109 -3.35 -40.01 -8.48
N GLY A 110 -4.17 -39.98 -9.52
CA GLY A 110 -4.25 -40.98 -10.58
C GLY A 110 -3.07 -41.00 -11.58
N LEU A 111 -2.23 -39.96 -11.60
CA LEU A 111 -1.02 -39.82 -12.44
C LEU A 111 0.29 -39.99 -11.65
N ALA A 112 0.22 -40.12 -10.32
CA ALA A 112 1.39 -40.43 -9.51
C ALA A 112 1.90 -41.85 -9.87
N PRO A 113 3.17 -42.03 -10.28
CA PRO A 113 3.76 -43.35 -10.51
C PRO A 113 3.66 -44.14 -9.22
N SER A 114 2.76 -45.10 -9.21
CA SER A 114 2.35 -45.73 -7.98
C SER A 114 3.50 -46.59 -7.43
N HIS A 115 3.89 -46.30 -6.19
CA HIS A 115 4.97 -46.94 -5.44
C HIS A 115 4.63 -48.40 -5.04
N TRP A 116 4.17 -49.23 -5.99
CA TRP A 116 3.78 -50.63 -5.77
C TRP A 116 4.96 -51.61 -5.64
N PHE A 117 6.20 -51.14 -5.61
CA PHE A 117 7.36 -51.99 -5.36
C PHE A 117 8.11 -51.48 -4.12
N GLY A 118 7.72 -52.04 -2.97
CA GLY A 118 8.36 -51.89 -1.67
C GLY A 118 7.74 -52.83 -0.65
#